data_AF-A0A1H1SL58-F1
#
_entry.id   AF-A0A1H1SL58-F1
#
_cell.length_a   1.000
_cell.length_b   1.000
_cell.length_c   1.000
_cell.angle_alpha   90.00
_cell.angle_beta   90.00
_cell.angle_gamma   90.00
#
_symmetry.space_group_name_H-M   'P 1'
#
loop_
_entity.id
_entity.type
_entity.pdbx_description
1 polymer ?
#
loop_
_entity_poly.entity_id
_entity_poly.type
_entity_poly.pdbx_seq_one_letter_code
_entity_poly.pdbx_strand_id
1 'polypeptide(L)' 'MNTEETDTKIVAYTVSREALTKEKYIQKVKEAEKRMEEGHFTTHEDLLKEMQSW' A
#
# COMPACT_ATOMS: atom_id res chain seq x y z
N MET A 1 -0.20 14.03 25.67
CA MET A 1 0.06 14.24 24.23
C MET A 1 -1.04 13.50 23.51
N ASN A 2 -2.01 14.20 22.92
CA ASN A 2 -3.19 13.57 22.29
C ASN A 2 -2.76 12.86 21.02
N THR A 3 -2.60 11.55 21.09
CA THR A 3 -2.17 10.70 19.96
C THR A 3 -3.21 10.65 18.84
N GLU A 4 -4.50 10.83 19.17
CA GLU A 4 -5.63 10.71 18.24
C GLU A 4 -5.67 11.79 17.12
N GLU A 5 -5.17 13.00 17.38
CA GLU A 5 -5.12 14.06 16.35
C GLU A 5 -4.07 13.79 15.26
N THR A 6 -3.05 12.99 15.56
CA THR A 6 -1.93 12.78 14.63
C THR A 6 -2.19 11.68 13.61
N ASP A 7 -3.08 10.74 13.92
CA ASP A 7 -3.37 9.59 13.05
C ASP A 7 -4.33 9.92 11.93
N THR A 8 -5.20 10.94 12.11
CA THR A 8 -6.11 11.45 11.08
C THR A 8 -5.46 12.47 10.14
N LYS A 9 -4.23 12.92 10.45
CA LYS A 9 -3.49 13.88 9.62
C LYS A 9 -3.17 13.27 8.25
N ILE A 10 -3.52 13.99 7.18
CA ILE A 10 -3.13 13.64 5.81
C ILE A 10 -1.61 13.87 5.66
N VAL A 11 -0.90 12.86 5.20
CA VAL A 11 0.56 12.88 5.03
C VAL A 11 1.02 12.65 3.58
N ALA A 12 0.16 12.09 2.72
CA ALA A 12 0.48 11.81 1.32
C ALA A 12 -0.77 11.77 0.44
N TYR A 13 -0.58 11.79 -0.89
CA TYR A 13 -1.61 11.55 -1.88
C TYR A 13 -1.16 10.47 -2.86
N THR A 14 -2.08 9.61 -3.29
CA THR A 14 -1.82 8.60 -4.32
C THR A 14 -1.85 9.22 -5.72
N VAL A 15 -1.39 8.46 -6.74
CA VAL A 15 -1.52 8.85 -8.16
C VAL A 15 -2.98 9.02 -8.61
N SER A 16 -3.92 8.35 -7.93
CA SER A 16 -5.37 8.53 -8.10
C SER A 16 -5.95 9.70 -7.29
N ARG A 17 -5.09 10.52 -6.67
CA ARG A 17 -5.44 11.68 -5.82
C ARG A 17 -6.16 11.32 -4.52
N GLU A 18 -6.05 10.08 -4.07
CA GLU A 18 -6.59 9.66 -2.77
C GLU A 18 -5.67 10.18 -1.64
N ALA A 19 -6.26 10.85 -0.66
CA ALA A 19 -5.53 11.32 0.52
C ALA A 19 -5.25 10.16 1.48
N LEU A 20 -4.00 10.05 1.94
CA LEU A 20 -3.58 9.06 2.93
C LEU A 20 -3.35 9.73 4.27
N THR A 21 -4.05 9.25 5.28
CA THR A 21 -3.76 9.57 6.68
C THR A 21 -2.46 8.89 7.12
N LYS A 22 -1.86 9.37 8.21
CA LYS A 22 -0.63 8.78 8.75
C LYS A 22 -0.79 7.29 9.06
N GLU A 23 -1.90 6.91 9.67
CA GLU A 23 -2.23 5.50 9.96
C GLU A 23 -2.28 4.65 8.69
N LYS A 24 -3.06 5.07 7.69
CA LYS A 24 -3.19 4.35 6.41
C LYS A 24 -1.87 4.26 5.66
N TYR A 25 -1.06 5.31 5.71
CA TYR A 25 0.26 5.32 5.09
C TYR A 25 1.16 4.25 5.72
N ILE A 26 1.24 4.19 7.06
CA ILE A 26 2.03 3.19 7.78
C ILE A 26 1.53 1.78 7.48
N GLN A 27 0.21 1.58 7.44
CA GLN A 27 -0.35 0.27 7.09
C GLN A 27 0.07 -0.18 5.70
N LYS A 28 -0.01 0.70 4.69
CA LYS A 28 0.42 0.38 3.32
C LYS A 28 1.90 0.02 3.23
N VAL A 29 2.75 0.68 4.01
CA VAL A 29 4.19 0.35 4.07
C VAL A 29 4.38 -1.06 4.64
N LYS A 30 3.75 -1.37 5.78
CA LYS A 30 3.84 -2.70 6.40
C LYS A 30 3.30 -3.82 5.50
N GLU A 31 2.21 -3.57 4.78
CA GLU A 31 1.68 -4.52 3.80
C GLU A 31 2.66 -4.76 2.66
N ALA A 32 3.35 -3.72 2.18
CA ALA A 32 4.38 -3.87 1.15
C ALA A 32 5.58 -4.66 1.64
N GLU A 33 6.09 -4.37 2.84
CA GLU A 33 7.18 -5.11 3.48
C GLU A 33 6.81 -6.59 3.66
N LYS A 34 5.61 -6.87 4.18
CA LYS A 34 5.11 -8.23 4.34
C LYS A 34 5.05 -8.99 3.00
N ARG A 35 4.55 -8.37 1.93
CA ARG A 35 4.55 -9.01 0.59
C ARG A 35 5.96 -9.30 0.07
N MET A 36 6.92 -8.43 0.39
CA MET A 36 8.33 -8.65 0.03
C MET A 36 8.95 -9.80 0.85
N GLU A 37 8.66 -9.87 2.15
CA GLU A 37 9.12 -10.96 3.03
C GLU A 37 8.49 -12.31 2.67
N GLU A 38 7.20 -12.33 2.31
CA GLU A 38 6.50 -13.54 1.86
C GLU A 38 7.01 -14.05 0.50
N GLY A 39 7.87 -13.28 -0.19
CA GLY A 39 8.46 -13.69 -1.46
C GLY A 39 7.42 -13.79 -2.58
N HIS A 40 6.26 -13.16 -2.43
CA HIS A 40 5.22 -13.09 -3.46
C HIS A 40 5.60 -12.07 -4.54
N PHE A 41 6.63 -12.39 -5.30
CA PHE A 41 6.98 -11.70 -6.53
C PHE A 41 6.13 -12.28 -7.66
N THR A 42 5.30 -11.45 -8.28
CA THR A 42 4.65 -11.79 -9.54
C THR A 42 5.73 -11.91 -10.60
N THR A 43 5.95 -13.11 -11.14
CA THR A 43 6.89 -13.29 -12.25
C THR A 43 6.31 -12.65 -13.52
N HIS A 44 7.16 -12.44 -14.52
CA HIS A 44 6.70 -11.98 -15.84
C HIS A 44 5.59 -12.89 -16.40
N GLU A 45 5.69 -14.21 -16.18
CA GLU A 45 4.68 -15.16 -16.62
C GLU A 45 3.37 -15.07 -15.83
N ASP A 46 3.44 -14.86 -14.51
CA ASP A 46 2.26 -14.68 -13.68
C ASP A 46 1.49 -13.43 -14.07
N LEU A 47 2.22 -12.34 -14.35
CA LEU A 47 1.62 -11.09 -14.84
C LEU A 47 0.93 -11.30 -16.19
N LEU A 48 1.57 -12.00 -17.13
CA LEU A 48 0.97 -12.29 -18.44
C LEU A 48 -0.31 -13.13 -18.31
N LYS A 49 -0.37 -14.09 -17.36
CA LYS A 49 -1.57 -14.89 -17.09
C LYS A 49 -2.71 -14.05 -16.52
N GLU A 50 -2.42 -13.15 -15.57
CA GLU A 50 -3.43 -12.25 -14.99
C GLU A 50 -4.01 -11.31 -16.05
N MET A 51 -3.17 -10.76 -16.93
CA MET A 51 -3.61 -9.87 -18.02
C MET A 51 -4.58 -10.54 -19.01
N GLN A 52 -4.52 -11.87 -19.18
CA GLN A 52 -5.47 -12.58 -20.06
C GLN A 52 -6.88 -12.70 -19.45
N SER A 53 -7.01 -12.47 -18.15
CA SER A 53 -8.29 -12.58 -17.42
C SER A 53 -8.97 -11.22 -17.18
N TRP A 54 -8.43 -10.14 -17.73
CA TRP A 54 -8.95 -8.77 -17.62
C TRP A 54 -9.86 -8.39 -18.79
#